data_AF-A0A2K0UP41-F1
#
_entry.id   AF-A0A2K0UP41-F1
#
_cell.length_a   1.000
_cell.length_b   1.000
_cell.length_c   1.000
_cell.angle_alpha   90.00
_cell.angle_beta   90.00
_cell.angle_gamma   90.00
#
_symmetry.space_group_name_H-M   'P 1'
#
loop_
_entity.id
_entity.type
_entity.pdbx_description
1 polymer ?
#
loop_
_entity_poly.entity_id
_entity_poly.type
_entity_poly.pdbx_seq_one_letter_code
_entity_poly.pdbx_strand_id
1 'polypeptide(L)'
;MAPARKRPRAAQSDDRTTSVLLADYRTAWLLASDEPSVEIICKNETFKVHTSVLKQHSEYFETCLSKPFSESDGVVRFDDIEPRYLAFYLGVAYSYSSIMPHTPPAPSMNPEAKALRTPLRDYIEVYKLCDRFLSTQMGEFILKCIKTSIGDGHRALFRSFSDEEQQKALMRDFADGYEALEHGHALQKELSERIIEYFVEGISYEAWDSYMEEVMHRPKFVAQVSKGFARKLSEAMSARSKMKRKELGGP
;
A
#
# COMPACT_ATOMS: atom_id res chain seq x y z
N MET A 1 -45.89 24.68 24.09
CA MET A 1 -44.47 24.88 23.69
C MET A 1 -44.09 23.77 22.73
N ALA A 2 -43.75 24.12 21.48
CA ALA A 2 -43.37 23.15 20.45
C ALA A 2 -41.88 22.78 20.57
N PRO A 3 -41.47 21.51 20.35
CA PRO A 3 -40.07 21.11 20.47
C PRO A 3 -39.24 21.57 19.26
N ALA A 4 -38.01 21.99 19.54
CA ALA A 4 -37.07 22.57 18.59
C ALA A 4 -36.61 21.55 17.51
N ARG A 5 -36.71 21.96 16.24
CA ARG A 5 -36.17 21.23 15.07
C ARG A 5 -34.64 21.23 15.14
N LYS A 6 -34.02 20.05 15.25
CA LYS A 6 -32.58 19.85 15.06
C LYS A 6 -32.22 20.06 13.58
N ARG A 7 -31.27 20.97 13.30
CA ARG A 7 -30.62 21.11 11.98
C ARG A 7 -29.72 19.90 11.72
N PRO A 8 -29.75 19.28 10.53
CA PRO A 8 -28.81 18.22 10.19
C PRO A 8 -27.42 18.82 9.93
N ARG A 9 -26.40 18.27 10.60
CA ARG A 9 -24.99 18.54 10.30
C ARG A 9 -24.64 17.88 8.97
N ALA A 10 -23.95 18.62 8.11
CA ALA A 10 -23.47 18.15 6.82
C ALA A 10 -22.60 16.90 7.00
N ALA A 11 -22.91 15.86 6.21
CA ALA A 11 -22.09 14.68 6.07
C ALA A 11 -20.80 15.09 5.33
N GLN A 12 -19.70 15.21 6.09
CA GLN A 12 -18.37 15.12 5.51
C GLN A 12 -18.18 13.68 5.04
N SER A 13 -17.92 13.53 3.74
CA SER A 13 -17.52 12.29 3.11
C SER A 13 -16.17 11.86 3.66
N ASP A 14 -16.19 11.06 4.74
CA ASP A 14 -15.03 10.35 5.23
C ASP A 14 -14.83 9.14 4.32
N ASP A 15 -14.01 9.30 3.28
CA ASP A 15 -13.57 8.22 2.40
C ASP A 15 -12.49 7.38 3.12
N ARG A 16 -12.83 6.92 4.33
CA ARG A 16 -12.02 6.00 5.14
C ARG A 16 -12.23 4.60 4.58
N THR A 17 -11.48 4.27 3.53
CA THR A 17 -11.22 2.88 3.20
C THR A 17 -10.58 2.22 4.42
N THR A 18 -11.35 1.37 5.10
CA THR A 18 -10.93 0.61 6.26
C THR A 18 -9.85 -0.38 5.85
N SER A 19 -8.60 -0.11 6.27
CA SER A 19 -7.51 -1.06 6.09
C SER A 19 -7.84 -2.35 6.85
N VAL A 20 -7.80 -3.47 6.14
CA VAL A 20 -8.22 -4.81 6.63
C VAL A 20 -7.13 -5.44 7.51
N LEU A 21 -5.92 -4.89 7.52
CA LEU A 21 -4.83 -5.40 8.33
C LEU A 21 -4.71 -4.62 9.63
N LEU A 22 -5.19 -5.26 10.69
CA LEU A 22 -4.71 -5.08 12.06
C LEU A 22 -4.89 -3.68 12.68
N ALA A 23 -5.59 -2.76 12.01
CA ALA A 23 -6.16 -1.56 12.63
C ALA A 23 -7.43 -1.86 13.43
N ASP A 24 -7.60 -3.11 13.84
CA ASP A 24 -8.59 -3.46 14.83
C ASP A 24 -7.93 -3.20 16.18
N TYR A 25 -8.59 -2.40 17.00
CA TYR A 25 -8.37 -2.20 18.44
C TYR A 25 -8.31 -3.53 19.25
N ARG A 26 -8.34 -4.68 18.57
CA ARG A 26 -8.24 -6.05 19.07
C ARG A 26 -6.82 -6.51 19.38
N THR A 27 -5.76 -5.80 18.97
CA THR A 27 -4.41 -6.02 19.55
C THR A 27 -4.27 -5.45 20.96
N ALA A 28 -5.25 -4.70 21.47
CA ALA A 28 -5.29 -4.28 22.87
C ALA A 28 -5.28 -5.45 23.87
N TRP A 29 -5.72 -6.65 23.45
CA TRP A 29 -5.67 -7.86 24.29
C TRP A 29 -4.27 -8.45 24.45
N LEU A 30 -3.30 -8.10 23.58
CA LEU A 30 -1.90 -8.49 23.76
C LEU A 30 -1.21 -7.68 24.89
N LEU A 31 -1.78 -6.54 25.31
CA LEU A 31 -1.18 -5.61 26.26
C LEU A 31 -1.59 -5.84 27.72
N ALA A 32 -2.43 -6.85 28.00
CA ALA A 32 -2.77 -7.28 29.36
C ALA A 32 -1.71 -8.25 29.94
N SER A 33 -0.44 -7.99 29.66
CA SER A 33 0.70 -8.75 30.16
C SER A 33 1.56 -7.83 31.01
N ASP A 34 2.17 -8.34 32.08
CA ASP A 34 3.17 -7.62 32.90
C ASP A 34 4.51 -7.39 32.15
N GLU A 35 4.52 -7.56 30.82
CA GLU A 35 5.69 -7.34 29.99
C GLU A 35 6.07 -5.85 29.89
N PRO A 36 7.37 -5.53 29.87
CA PRO A 36 7.84 -4.16 29.74
C PRO A 36 7.39 -3.58 28.38
N SER A 37 6.66 -2.48 28.44
CA SER A 37 6.10 -1.80 27.27
C SER A 37 6.69 -0.41 27.08
N VAL A 38 6.69 0.03 25.82
CA VAL A 38 7.11 1.36 25.38
C VAL A 38 5.92 2.07 24.76
N GLU A 39 5.85 3.39 24.94
CA GLU A 39 4.85 4.22 24.26
C GLU A 39 5.45 4.79 22.97
N ILE A 40 4.76 4.62 21.86
CA ILE A 40 5.10 5.24 20.58
C ILE A 40 4.04 6.27 20.25
N ILE A 41 4.41 7.54 20.26
CA ILE A 41 3.55 8.65 19.87
C ILE A 41 3.77 8.92 18.38
N CYS A 42 2.75 8.73 17.58
CA CYS A 42 2.75 8.98 16.14
C CYS A 42 1.73 10.07 15.83
N LYS A 43 2.19 11.29 15.57
CA LYS A 43 1.34 12.49 15.41
C LYS A 43 0.34 12.65 16.57
N ASN A 44 -0.93 12.33 16.34
CA ASN A 44 -2.04 12.46 17.28
C ASN A 44 -2.49 11.13 17.91
N GLU A 45 -1.80 10.02 17.61
CA GLU A 45 -2.11 8.69 18.14
C GLU A 45 -0.97 8.17 19.01
N THR A 46 -1.31 7.45 20.07
CA THR A 46 -0.35 6.80 20.97
C THR A 46 -0.55 5.30 20.93
N PHE A 47 0.52 4.58 20.62
CA PHE A 47 0.57 3.13 20.59
C PHE A 47 1.37 2.62 21.79
N LYS A 48 0.81 1.70 22.56
CA LYS A 48 1.55 0.99 23.60
C LYS A 48 1.96 -0.37 23.04
N VAL A 49 3.25 -0.69 23.11
CA VAL A 49 3.82 -1.88 22.46
C VAL A 49 4.80 -2.58 23.39
N HIS A 50 4.87 -3.90 23.35
CA HIS A 50 5.86 -4.65 24.12
C HIS A 50 7.27 -4.42 23.57
N THR A 51 8.21 -4.15 24.46
CA THR A 51 9.60 -3.90 24.12
C THR A 51 10.22 -5.14 23.45
N SER A 52 9.86 -6.33 23.91
CA SER A 52 10.29 -7.62 23.35
C SER A 52 9.99 -7.73 21.85
N VAL A 53 8.75 -7.44 21.45
CA VAL A 53 8.27 -7.50 20.05
C VAL A 53 9.05 -6.56 19.14
N LEU A 54 9.30 -5.33 19.59
CA LEU A 54 10.04 -4.35 18.80
C LEU A 54 11.51 -4.73 18.65
N LYS A 55 12.17 -5.11 19.75
CA LYS A 55 13.60 -5.48 19.73
C LYS A 55 13.86 -6.74 18.91
N GLN A 56 12.95 -7.71 18.94
CA GLN A 56 13.13 -8.98 18.23
C GLN A 56 13.23 -8.83 16.71
N HIS A 57 12.54 -7.83 16.14
CA HIS A 57 12.38 -7.70 14.69
C HIS A 57 12.91 -6.37 14.13
N SER A 58 13.60 -5.55 14.93
CA SER A 58 14.12 -4.26 14.51
C SER A 58 15.40 -3.90 15.25
N GLU A 59 16.51 -3.85 14.51
CA GLU A 59 17.80 -3.39 15.04
C GLU A 59 17.74 -1.92 15.48
N TYR A 60 16.91 -1.11 14.79
CA TYR A 60 16.64 0.27 15.16
C TYR A 60 16.04 0.36 16.57
N PHE A 61 14.97 -0.39 16.85
CA PHE A 61 14.33 -0.37 18.17
C PHE A 61 15.18 -1.08 19.23
N GLU A 62 15.93 -2.13 18.86
CA GLU A 62 16.93 -2.73 19.75
C GLU A 62 17.94 -1.69 20.21
N THR A 63 18.52 -0.92 19.29
CA THR A 63 19.51 0.12 19.61
C THR A 63 18.88 1.29 20.38
N CYS A 64 17.69 1.73 19.94
CA CYS A 64 16.98 2.86 20.53
C CYS A 64 16.58 2.59 21.99
N LEU A 65 16.15 1.36 22.29
CA LEU A 65 15.58 0.98 23.58
C LEU A 65 16.54 0.22 24.50
N SER A 66 17.82 0.09 24.14
CA SER A 66 18.84 -0.61 24.96
C SER A 66 19.82 0.33 25.68
N LYS A 67 19.67 1.65 25.57
CA LYS A 67 20.53 2.60 26.29
C LYS A 67 20.17 2.67 27.80
N PRO A 68 21.16 2.72 28.70
CA PRO A 68 20.96 2.48 30.14
C PRO A 68 20.68 3.77 30.93
N PHE A 69 19.71 4.59 30.52
CA PHE A 69 19.35 5.79 31.29
C PHE A 69 17.90 5.72 31.75
N SER A 70 17.72 5.71 33.07
CA SER A 70 16.43 5.80 33.78
C SER A 70 15.63 7.07 33.46
N GLU A 71 16.22 8.02 32.73
CA GLU A 71 15.62 9.29 32.31
C GLU A 71 15.12 9.29 30.86
N SER A 72 15.34 8.21 30.08
CA SER A 72 14.63 8.07 28.80
C SER A 72 13.23 7.56 29.12
N ASP A 73 12.22 8.42 29.01
CA ASP A 73 10.82 8.20 29.43
C ASP A 73 10.10 6.98 28.80
N GLY A 74 10.78 6.09 28.07
CA GLY A 74 10.13 4.96 27.40
C GLY A 74 9.14 5.42 26.33
N VAL A 75 9.34 6.64 25.79
CA VAL A 75 8.51 7.24 24.75
C VAL A 75 9.32 7.45 23.48
N VAL A 76 8.89 6.82 22.38
CA VAL A 76 9.41 7.08 21.03
C VAL A 76 8.41 7.97 20.28
N ARG A 77 8.89 8.99 19.56
CA ARG A 77 8.01 9.94 18.85
C ARG A 77 8.30 9.95 17.35
N PHE A 78 7.24 9.90 16.55
CA PHE A 78 7.29 10.04 15.08
C PHE A 78 6.27 11.10 14.64
N ASP A 79 6.74 12.13 13.96
CA ASP A 79 5.93 13.22 13.40
C ASP A 79 5.69 13.04 11.88
N ASP A 80 6.59 12.32 11.22
CA ASP A 80 6.63 12.12 9.77
C ASP A 80 5.95 10.82 9.30
N ILE A 81 5.52 9.95 10.22
CA ILE A 81 4.85 8.68 9.91
C ILE A 81 3.34 8.84 10.05
N GLU A 82 2.56 8.33 9.09
CA GLU A 82 1.11 8.24 9.27
C GLU A 82 0.75 7.13 10.27
N PRO A 83 -0.11 7.40 11.27
CA PRO A 83 -0.46 6.44 12.31
C PRO A 83 -0.97 5.10 11.75
N ARG A 84 -1.72 5.13 10.65
CA ARG A 84 -2.25 3.91 10.01
C ARG A 84 -1.17 2.93 9.57
N TYR A 85 -0.05 3.44 9.02
CA TYR A 85 1.04 2.59 8.54
C TYR A 85 1.88 2.08 9.70
N LEU A 86 2.06 2.90 10.72
CA LEU A 86 2.72 2.46 11.95
C LEU A 86 1.91 1.36 12.64
N ALA A 87 0.59 1.53 12.77
CA ALA A 87 -0.30 0.51 13.32
C ALA A 87 -0.20 -0.81 12.55
N PHE A 88 -0.17 -0.74 11.22
CA PHE A 88 0.00 -1.92 10.39
C PHE A 88 1.39 -2.56 10.58
N TYR A 89 2.48 -1.79 10.55
CA TYR A 89 3.83 -2.29 10.86
C TYR A 89 3.87 -3.00 12.22
N LEU A 90 3.28 -2.40 13.27
CA LEU A 90 3.22 -2.99 14.61
C LEU A 90 2.42 -4.28 14.62
N GLY A 91 1.28 -4.33 13.92
CA GLY A 91 0.49 -5.55 13.76
C GLY A 91 1.29 -6.67 13.09
N VAL A 92 2.12 -6.34 12.09
CA VAL A 92 3.04 -7.32 11.45
C VAL A 92 4.12 -7.74 12.43
N ALA A 93 4.70 -6.83 13.22
CA ALA A 93 5.71 -7.19 14.23
C ALA A 93 5.14 -8.17 15.26
N TYR A 94 3.94 -7.91 15.79
CA TYR A 94 3.26 -8.82 16.71
C TYR A 94 2.94 -10.17 16.08
N SER A 95 2.51 -10.19 14.82
CA SER A 95 2.29 -11.47 14.14
C SER A 95 3.60 -12.22 13.99
N TYR A 96 4.70 -11.54 13.65
CA TYR A 96 6.08 -12.06 13.56
C TYR A 96 6.63 -12.66 14.84
N SER A 97 6.22 -12.13 15.98
CA SER A 97 6.57 -12.70 17.29
C SER A 97 5.72 -13.92 17.67
N SER A 98 4.75 -14.33 16.84
CA SER A 98 3.97 -15.54 17.09
C SER A 98 4.75 -16.82 16.77
N ILE A 99 4.31 -17.94 17.35
CA ILE A 99 4.96 -19.26 17.22
C ILE A 99 4.89 -19.82 15.79
N MET A 100 4.00 -19.30 14.93
CA MET A 100 3.83 -19.81 13.57
C MET A 100 4.73 -19.08 12.57
N PRO A 101 5.45 -19.82 11.69
CA PRO A 101 6.23 -19.21 10.61
C PRO A 101 5.34 -18.40 9.68
N HIS A 102 5.73 -17.15 9.40
CA HIS A 102 5.03 -16.33 8.40
C HIS A 102 5.22 -16.92 7.02
N THR A 103 4.11 -17.38 6.46
CA THR A 103 4.06 -17.84 5.08
C THR A 103 3.55 -16.69 4.22
N PRO A 104 4.30 -16.24 3.21
CA PRO A 104 3.83 -15.25 2.25
C PRO A 104 2.47 -15.67 1.66
N PRO A 105 1.57 -14.72 1.36
CA PRO A 105 0.28 -15.05 0.77
C PRO A 105 0.48 -15.74 -0.58
N ALA A 106 -0.13 -16.90 -0.75
CA ALA A 106 -0.22 -17.57 -2.04
C ALA A 106 -1.09 -16.71 -3.00
N PRO A 107 -0.75 -16.66 -4.29
CA PRO A 107 -1.61 -16.01 -5.29
C PRO A 107 -3.03 -16.56 -5.24
N SER A 108 -4.04 -15.69 -5.22
CA SER A 108 -5.44 -16.13 -5.19
C SER A 108 -5.82 -16.88 -6.46
N MET A 109 -6.68 -17.90 -6.37
CA MET A 109 -7.21 -18.56 -7.58
C MET A 109 -8.16 -17.63 -8.34
N ASN A 110 -9.02 -16.92 -7.61
CA ASN A 110 -10.03 -15.99 -8.11
C ASN A 110 -9.85 -14.62 -7.43
N PRO A 111 -8.80 -13.85 -7.78
CA PRO A 111 -8.52 -12.56 -7.15
C PRO A 111 -9.68 -11.56 -7.30
N GLU A 112 -10.42 -11.60 -8.41
CA GLU A 112 -11.60 -10.78 -8.70
C GLU A 112 -12.74 -10.97 -7.68
N ALA A 113 -12.91 -12.17 -7.12
CA ALA A 113 -13.97 -12.47 -6.15
C ALA A 113 -13.63 -12.06 -4.70
N LYS A 114 -12.45 -11.47 -4.48
CA LYS A 114 -11.97 -11.15 -3.13
C LYS A 114 -12.69 -9.90 -2.59
N ALA A 115 -13.61 -10.11 -1.64
CA ALA A 115 -14.44 -9.07 -1.04
C ALA A 115 -13.65 -7.97 -0.29
N LEU A 116 -12.47 -8.32 0.25
CA LEU A 116 -11.64 -7.43 1.05
C LEU A 116 -10.17 -7.54 0.62
N ARG A 117 -9.58 -6.42 0.21
CA ARG A 117 -8.18 -6.32 -0.20
C ARG A 117 -7.48 -5.27 0.64
N THR A 118 -6.30 -5.60 1.16
CA THR A 118 -5.39 -4.57 1.66
C THR A 118 -4.89 -3.75 0.47
N PRO A 119 -5.02 -2.41 0.50
CA PRO A 119 -4.51 -1.56 -0.56
C PRO A 119 -3.01 -1.78 -0.80
N LEU A 120 -2.59 -1.74 -2.07
CA LEU A 120 -1.18 -1.90 -2.45
C LEU A 120 -0.30 -0.84 -1.78
N ARG A 121 -0.82 0.39 -1.66
CA ARG A 121 -0.16 1.50 -0.96
C ARG A 121 0.19 1.15 0.48
N ASP A 122 -0.71 0.47 1.21
CA ASP A 122 -0.47 0.14 2.61
C ASP A 122 0.72 -0.80 2.75
N TYR A 123 0.85 -1.81 1.88
CA TYR A 123 2.03 -2.67 1.88
C TYR A 123 3.32 -1.90 1.55
N ILE A 124 3.27 -0.98 0.59
CA ILE A 124 4.45 -0.20 0.18
C ILE A 124 4.92 0.71 1.31
N GLU A 125 4.01 1.38 1.99
CA GLU A 125 4.36 2.29 3.09
C GLU A 125 4.90 1.50 4.30
N VAL A 126 4.34 0.32 4.59
CA VAL A 126 4.89 -0.58 5.62
C VAL A 126 6.26 -1.14 5.20
N TYR A 127 6.49 -1.43 3.92
CA TYR A 127 7.80 -1.86 3.43
C TYR A 127 8.89 -0.81 3.71
N LYS A 128 8.57 0.47 3.49
CA LYS A 128 9.48 1.58 3.84
C LYS A 128 9.72 1.68 5.35
N LEU A 129 8.70 1.42 6.17
CA LEU A 129 8.88 1.37 7.62
C LEU A 129 9.79 0.20 8.03
N CYS A 130 9.68 -0.96 7.38
CA CYS A 130 10.59 -2.06 7.60
C CYS A 130 12.04 -1.69 7.23
N ASP A 131 12.26 -0.95 6.15
CA ASP A 131 13.58 -0.46 5.77
C ASP A 131 14.12 0.56 6.80
N ARG A 132 13.31 1.58 7.15
CA ARG A 132 13.65 2.61 8.14
C ARG A 132 13.96 2.02 9.53
N PHE A 133 13.21 1.02 9.95
CA PHE A 133 13.37 0.37 11.25
C PHE A 133 14.35 -0.82 11.20
N LEU A 134 15.05 -1.03 10.08
CA LEU A 134 16.04 -2.10 9.95
C LEU A 134 15.44 -3.49 10.29
N SER A 135 14.24 -3.74 9.78
CA SER A 135 13.44 -4.95 10.00
C SER A 135 13.48 -5.85 8.77
N THR A 136 14.67 -6.34 8.40
CA THR A 136 14.93 -7.03 7.13
C THR A 136 13.97 -8.18 6.85
N GLN A 137 13.75 -9.08 7.82
CA GLN A 137 12.89 -10.26 7.63
C GLN A 137 11.42 -9.88 7.39
N MET A 138 10.92 -8.87 8.10
CA MET A 138 9.58 -8.34 7.86
C MET A 138 9.51 -7.65 6.50
N GLY A 139 10.53 -6.86 6.14
CA GLY A 139 10.64 -6.20 4.84
C GLY A 139 10.60 -7.19 3.68
N GLU A 140 11.32 -8.31 3.77
CA GLU A 140 11.27 -9.39 2.77
C GLU A 140 9.88 -10.00 2.61
N PHE A 141 9.16 -10.18 3.71
CA PHE A 141 7.79 -10.70 3.67
C PHE A 141 6.81 -9.69 3.07
N ILE A 142 6.87 -8.43 3.48
CA ILE A 142 6.03 -7.38 2.91
C ILE A 142 6.32 -7.22 1.42
N LEU A 143 7.58 -7.33 1.00
CA LEU A 143 7.95 -7.34 -0.41
C LEU A 143 7.29 -8.48 -1.19
N LYS A 144 7.19 -9.68 -0.59
CA LYS A 144 6.45 -10.81 -1.19
C LYS A 144 4.94 -10.52 -1.25
N CYS A 145 4.36 -9.92 -0.20
CA CYS A 145 2.96 -9.48 -0.20
C CYS A 145 2.68 -8.46 -1.33
N ILE A 146 3.57 -7.49 -1.54
CA ILE A 146 3.49 -6.52 -2.65
C ILE A 146 3.48 -7.27 -3.99
N LYS A 147 4.44 -8.16 -4.22
CA LYS A 147 4.54 -8.93 -5.48
C LYS A 147 3.30 -9.78 -5.74
N THR A 148 2.79 -10.47 -4.73
CA THR A 148 1.53 -11.22 -4.84
C THR A 148 0.36 -10.29 -5.14
N SER A 149 0.26 -9.14 -4.46
CA SER A 149 -0.83 -8.18 -4.67
C SER A 149 -0.83 -7.60 -6.08
N ILE A 150 0.34 -7.29 -6.63
CA ILE A 150 0.48 -6.83 -8.02
C ILE A 150 -0.01 -7.90 -8.99
N GLY A 151 0.38 -9.16 -8.78
CA GLY A 151 -0.04 -10.29 -9.61
C GLY A 151 -1.53 -10.59 -9.53
N ASP A 152 -2.10 -10.55 -8.34
CA ASP A 152 -3.54 -10.71 -8.10
C ASP A 152 -4.33 -9.55 -8.73
N GLY A 153 -3.85 -8.31 -8.56
CA GLY A 153 -4.45 -7.12 -9.14
C GLY A 153 -4.48 -7.15 -10.66
N HIS A 154 -3.38 -7.56 -11.31
CA HIS A 154 -3.34 -7.75 -12.77
C HIS A 154 -4.37 -8.76 -13.24
N ARG A 155 -4.42 -9.94 -12.60
CA ARG A 155 -5.35 -10.99 -12.99
C ARG A 155 -6.80 -10.56 -12.76
N ALA A 156 -7.07 -9.82 -11.70
CA ALA A 156 -8.38 -9.24 -11.46
C ALA A 156 -8.74 -8.22 -12.55
N LEU A 157 -7.85 -7.28 -12.88
CA LEU A 157 -8.03 -6.30 -13.96
C LEU A 157 -8.36 -6.99 -15.29
N PHE A 158 -7.61 -8.03 -15.63
CA PHE A 158 -7.80 -8.77 -16.88
C PHE A 158 -9.14 -9.51 -16.93
N ARG A 159 -9.56 -10.12 -15.80
CA ARG A 159 -10.76 -10.96 -15.75
C ARG A 159 -12.05 -10.17 -15.56
N SER A 160 -11.99 -9.00 -14.94
CA SER A 160 -13.15 -8.18 -14.62
C SER A 160 -13.34 -7.02 -15.60
N PHE A 161 -12.98 -7.19 -16.87
CA PHE A 161 -12.98 -6.12 -17.87
C PHE A 161 -14.37 -5.48 -18.09
N SER A 162 -15.45 -6.21 -17.78
CA SER A 162 -16.83 -5.72 -17.89
C SER A 162 -17.40 -5.16 -16.58
N ASP A 163 -16.66 -5.24 -15.47
CA ASP A 163 -17.09 -4.73 -14.16
C ASP A 163 -16.44 -3.36 -13.92
N GLU A 164 -17.22 -2.30 -14.16
CA GLU A 164 -16.76 -0.91 -14.06
C GLU A 164 -16.24 -0.56 -12.65
N GLU A 165 -16.97 -0.92 -11.60
CA GLU A 165 -16.58 -0.56 -10.23
C GLU A 165 -15.28 -1.26 -9.86
N GLN A 166 -15.14 -2.53 -10.24
CA GLN A 166 -13.93 -3.28 -10.00
C GLN A 166 -12.74 -2.76 -10.82
N GLN A 167 -12.93 -2.38 -12.09
CA GLN A 167 -11.89 -1.74 -12.90
C GLN A 167 -11.42 -0.44 -12.23
N LYS A 168 -12.34 0.46 -11.88
CA LYS A 168 -12.01 1.74 -11.22
C LYS A 168 -11.28 1.53 -9.90
N ALA A 169 -11.74 0.59 -9.07
CA ALA A 169 -11.10 0.29 -7.79
C ALA A 169 -9.67 -0.22 -7.97
N LEU A 170 -9.45 -1.14 -8.92
CA LEU A 170 -8.12 -1.67 -9.22
C LEU A 170 -7.21 -0.60 -9.84
N MET A 171 -7.73 0.26 -10.72
CA MET A 171 -6.97 1.40 -11.26
C MET A 171 -6.46 2.31 -10.16
N ARG A 172 -7.32 2.69 -9.21
CA ARG A 172 -6.93 3.51 -8.05
C ARG A 172 -5.89 2.81 -7.20
N ASP A 173 -6.04 1.51 -6.93
CA ASP A 173 -5.09 0.74 -6.12
C ASP A 173 -3.68 0.68 -6.74
N PHE A 174 -3.59 0.41 -8.06
CA PHE A 174 -2.32 0.46 -8.78
C PHE A 174 -1.71 1.86 -8.79
N ALA A 175 -2.53 2.89 -9.03
CA ALA A 175 -2.06 4.27 -9.08
C ALA A 175 -1.54 4.76 -7.72
N ASP A 176 -2.28 4.49 -6.64
CA ASP A 176 -1.90 4.85 -5.28
C ASP A 176 -0.65 4.09 -4.82
N GLY A 177 -0.54 2.80 -5.18
CA GLY A 177 0.66 2.02 -4.92
C GLY A 177 1.89 2.56 -5.65
N TYR A 178 1.75 2.87 -6.95
CA TYR A 178 2.83 3.45 -7.74
C TYR A 178 3.33 4.78 -7.16
N GLU A 179 2.41 5.67 -6.81
CA GLU A 179 2.74 7.02 -6.33
C GLU A 179 3.34 7.03 -4.93
N ALA A 180 3.10 5.98 -4.15
CA ALA A 180 3.75 5.79 -2.86
C ALA A 180 5.23 5.41 -3.00
N LEU A 181 5.71 4.91 -4.14
CA LEU A 181 7.10 4.44 -4.28
C LEU A 181 8.13 5.59 -4.32
N GLU A 182 9.30 5.32 -3.74
CA GLU A 182 10.48 6.19 -3.79
C GLU A 182 11.41 5.75 -4.90
N HIS A 183 11.32 6.41 -6.07
CA HIS A 183 12.08 6.04 -7.26
C HIS A 183 13.61 6.18 -7.14
N GLY A 184 14.12 6.83 -6.09
CA GLY A 184 15.55 6.89 -5.78
C GLY A 184 16.09 5.58 -5.20
N HIS A 185 15.22 4.73 -4.64
CA HIS A 185 15.59 3.44 -4.05
C HIS A 185 15.52 2.32 -5.10
N ALA A 186 16.61 1.58 -5.31
CA ALA A 186 16.75 0.62 -6.40
C ALA A 186 15.63 -0.43 -6.44
N LEU A 187 15.33 -1.08 -5.31
CA LEU A 187 14.26 -2.08 -5.23
C LEU A 187 12.87 -1.49 -5.45
N GLN A 188 12.63 -0.24 -5.02
CA GLN A 188 11.34 0.41 -5.22
C GLN A 188 11.17 0.87 -6.67
N LYS A 189 12.28 1.21 -7.35
CA LYS A 189 12.28 1.43 -8.80
C LYS A 189 11.91 0.16 -9.57
N GLU A 190 12.48 -1.00 -9.23
CA GLU A 190 12.09 -2.28 -9.84
C GLU A 190 10.60 -2.59 -9.60
N LEU A 191 10.09 -2.35 -8.39
CA LEU A 191 8.66 -2.48 -8.12
C LEU A 191 7.82 -1.53 -8.97
N SER A 192 8.27 -0.29 -9.18
CA SER A 192 7.56 0.68 -10.00
C SER A 192 7.44 0.23 -11.46
N GLU A 193 8.50 -0.38 -12.01
CA GLU A 193 8.50 -0.95 -13.35
C GLU A 193 7.53 -2.14 -13.44
N ARG A 194 7.55 -3.01 -12.42
CA ARG A 194 6.65 -4.18 -12.32
C ARG A 194 5.17 -3.79 -12.23
N ILE A 195 4.85 -2.77 -11.43
CA ILE A 195 3.48 -2.24 -11.29
C ILE A 195 2.96 -1.77 -12.66
N ILE A 196 3.76 -1.01 -13.40
CA ILE A 196 3.35 -0.48 -14.71
C ILE A 196 3.22 -1.60 -15.75
N GLU A 197 4.18 -2.53 -15.80
CA GLU A 197 4.10 -3.72 -16.68
C GLU A 197 2.80 -4.48 -16.44
N TYR A 198 2.52 -4.85 -15.19
CA TYR A 198 1.34 -5.64 -14.83
C TYR A 198 0.05 -4.88 -15.07
N PHE A 199 0.00 -3.57 -14.78
CA PHE A 199 -1.17 -2.76 -15.04
C PHE A 199 -1.48 -2.68 -16.54
N VAL A 200 -0.48 -2.32 -17.34
CA VAL A 200 -0.60 -2.11 -18.79
C VAL A 200 -0.90 -3.42 -19.56
N GLU A 201 -0.47 -4.56 -19.04
CA GLU A 201 -0.87 -5.88 -19.57
C GLU A 201 -2.25 -6.34 -19.08
N GLY A 202 -2.74 -5.81 -17.95
CA GLY A 202 -3.99 -6.25 -17.34
C GLY A 202 -5.22 -5.45 -17.78
N ILE A 203 -5.08 -4.14 -17.91
CA ILE A 203 -6.22 -3.25 -18.20
C ILE A 203 -6.59 -3.27 -19.69
N SER A 204 -7.90 -3.21 -19.98
CA SER A 204 -8.37 -3.00 -21.35
C SER A 204 -8.21 -1.53 -21.77
N TYR A 205 -7.89 -1.29 -23.05
CA TYR A 205 -7.77 0.08 -23.57
C TYR A 205 -9.07 0.88 -23.44
N GLU A 206 -10.22 0.21 -23.58
CA GLU A 206 -11.55 0.81 -23.42
C GLU A 206 -11.82 1.24 -21.97
N ALA A 207 -11.44 0.41 -20.98
CA ALA A 207 -11.56 0.77 -19.58
C ALA A 207 -10.62 1.92 -19.22
N TRP A 208 -9.39 1.92 -19.75
CA TRP A 208 -8.46 3.04 -19.56
C TRP A 208 -9.04 4.34 -20.13
N ASP A 209 -9.51 4.34 -21.38
CA ASP A 209 -10.09 5.53 -22.03
C ASP A 209 -11.32 6.05 -21.27
N SER A 210 -12.17 5.14 -20.80
CA SER A 210 -13.42 5.48 -20.09
C SER A 210 -13.19 6.02 -18.68
N TYR A 211 -12.14 5.57 -17.99
CA TYR A 211 -11.99 5.76 -16.54
C TYR A 211 -10.66 6.40 -16.09
N MET A 212 -9.78 6.82 -17.01
CA MET A 212 -8.49 7.45 -16.66
C MET A 212 -8.64 8.67 -15.75
N GLU A 213 -9.73 9.42 -15.86
CA GLU A 213 -10.01 10.60 -15.03
C GLU A 213 -9.98 10.30 -13.52
N GLU A 214 -10.31 9.07 -13.12
CA GLU A 214 -10.23 8.60 -11.73
C GLU A 214 -8.82 8.68 -11.15
N VAL A 215 -7.78 8.60 -11.99
CA VAL A 215 -6.38 8.55 -11.58
C VAL A 215 -5.55 9.72 -12.11
N MET A 216 -6.18 10.73 -12.73
CA MET A 216 -5.50 11.93 -13.25
C MET A 216 -4.71 12.71 -12.20
N HIS A 217 -5.15 12.63 -10.94
CA HIS A 217 -4.48 13.24 -9.79
C HIS A 217 -3.21 12.47 -9.33
N ARG A 218 -2.85 11.38 -10.03
CA ARG A 218 -1.62 10.58 -9.88
C ARG A 218 -0.73 10.74 -11.12
N PRO A 219 -0.10 11.91 -11.31
CA PRO A 219 0.53 12.27 -12.58
C PRO A 219 1.75 11.40 -12.94
N LYS A 220 2.50 10.89 -11.96
CA LYS A 220 3.66 10.03 -12.25
C LYS A 220 3.18 8.68 -12.78
N PHE A 221 2.12 8.13 -12.19
CA PHE A 221 1.50 6.90 -12.66
C PHE A 221 0.97 7.05 -14.09
N VAL A 222 0.13 8.06 -14.34
CA VAL A 222 -0.44 8.34 -15.67
C VAL A 222 0.65 8.52 -16.73
N ALA A 223 1.73 9.25 -16.41
CA ALA A 223 2.84 9.44 -17.33
C ALA A 223 3.55 8.13 -17.68
N GLN A 224 3.73 7.21 -16.73
CA GLN A 224 4.36 5.91 -17.01
C GLN A 224 3.43 4.94 -17.72
N VAL A 225 2.13 4.92 -17.40
CA VAL A 225 1.13 4.13 -18.14
C VAL A 225 1.11 4.57 -19.60
N SER A 226 1.11 5.88 -19.86
CA SER A 226 1.17 6.45 -21.21
C SER A 226 2.41 5.97 -21.98
N LYS A 227 3.58 5.94 -21.33
CA LYS A 227 4.82 5.38 -21.90
C LYS A 227 4.69 3.88 -22.15
N GLY A 228 4.06 3.13 -21.23
CA GLY A 228 3.79 1.71 -21.38
C GLY A 228 2.95 1.41 -22.61
N PHE A 229 1.82 2.10 -22.79
CA PHE A 229 0.99 1.96 -23.99
C PHE A 229 1.69 2.40 -25.26
N ALA A 230 2.48 3.48 -25.23
CA ALA A 230 3.27 3.90 -26.38
C ALA A 230 4.30 2.83 -26.81
N ARG A 231 4.95 2.15 -25.86
CA ARG A 231 5.86 1.02 -26.13
C ARG A 231 5.11 -0.14 -26.77
N LYS A 232 3.97 -0.56 -26.20
CA LYS A 232 3.14 -1.64 -26.77
C LYS A 232 2.66 -1.33 -28.18
N LEU A 233 2.22 -0.09 -28.42
CA LEU A 233 1.82 0.35 -29.76
C LEU A 233 3.00 0.30 -30.73
N SER A 234 4.19 0.75 -30.30
CA SER A 234 5.42 0.68 -31.09
C SER A 234 5.81 -0.76 -31.44
N GLU A 235 5.71 -1.68 -30.49
CA GLU A 235 5.97 -3.11 -30.68
C GLU A 235 4.96 -3.73 -31.65
N ALA A 236 3.66 -3.44 -31.48
CA ALA A 236 2.62 -3.91 -32.39
C ALA A 236 2.79 -3.38 -33.82
N MET A 237 3.18 -2.11 -33.98
CA MET A 237 3.51 -1.52 -35.29
C MET A 237 4.81 -2.08 -35.89
N SER A 238 5.77 -2.47 -35.06
CA SER A 238 7.01 -3.10 -35.53
C SER A 238 6.74 -4.53 -36.01
N ALA A 239 5.85 -5.26 -35.33
CA ALA A 239 5.37 -6.57 -35.74
C ALA A 239 4.50 -6.51 -37.01
N ARG A 240 3.74 -5.42 -37.20
CA ARG A 240 2.95 -5.13 -38.41
C ARG A 240 3.70 -4.15 -39.32
N SER A 241 4.66 -4.63 -40.10
CA SER A 241 5.55 -3.79 -40.93
C SER A 241 4.92 -2.51 -41.53
N LYS A 242 5.52 -1.36 -41.17
CA LYS A 242 5.47 0.01 -41.74
C LYS A 242 4.11 0.73 -41.81
N MET A 243 3.69 1.30 -40.67
CA MET A 243 2.87 2.53 -40.67
C MET A 243 3.77 3.73 -41.00
N LYS A 244 3.65 4.31 -42.20
CA LYS A 244 4.29 5.60 -42.51
C LYS A 244 3.56 6.70 -41.74
N ARG A 245 4.27 7.39 -40.84
CA ARG A 245 3.76 8.65 -40.24
C ARG A 245 3.52 9.65 -41.37
N LYS A 246 2.26 10.05 -41.54
CA LYS A 246 1.87 11.14 -42.44
C LYS A 246 1.79 12.40 -41.60
N GLU A 247 2.64 13.38 -41.92
CA GLU A 247 2.50 14.73 -41.37
C GLU A 247 1.18 15.32 -41.87
N LEU A 248 0.37 15.83 -40.95
CA LEU A 248 -0.82 16.58 -41.34
C LEU A 248 -0.34 17.92 -41.91
N GLY A 249 -0.81 18.28 -43.10
CA GLY A 249 -0.51 19.59 -43.68
C GLY A 249 -0.98 20.69 -42.74
N GLY A 250 -0.16 21.73 -42.56
CA GLY A 250 -0.50 22.91 -41.77
C GLY A 250 -1.71 23.67 -42.34
N PRO A 251 -2.29 24.60 -41.57
CA PRO A 251 -3.40 25.43 -42.01
C PRO A 251 -3.06 26.29 -43.23
#